data_AF-A0A7S6RZQ6-F1
#
_entry.id   AF-A0A7S6RZQ6-F1
#
_cell.length_a   1.000
_cell.length_b   1.000
_cell.length_c   1.000
_cell.angle_alpha   90.00
_cell.angle_beta   90.00
_cell.angle_gamma   90.00
#
_symmetry.space_group_name_H-M   'P 1'
#
loop_
_entity.id
_entity.type
_entity.pdbx_description
1 polymer ?
#
loop_
_entity_poly.entity_id
_entity_poly.type
_entity_poly.pdbx_seq_one_letter_code
_entity_poly.pdbx_strand_id
1 'polypeptide(L)'
;MTMRSMLRVGIIGMTAAVFAAPVLAQDKPAEPAKPGAAAEERAARRARGEGGEGGERRRGPEGRGEGRQFAGAGMIARIADELQLSEEQRQEMLGVVADHFRAIREQEDQTETGQAIRALREQMREAREAGDQEQLAVLREEMRKLNQGGMEERRAQMEANMEALRGKIMPLLNEEQQAKFAKMELAPRGGPGGPGGAADPRRIRAALANLDLTAEQKAAVEDLMRAGREQMEALPREDVAGRAEIGTRLVAQVRELLTEEQRAKLEQELNRGRRDGAERGRGRDGAPRDGQGGERRGRGGREEAPKDPA
;
A
#
# COMPACT_ATOMS: atom_id res chain seq x y z
N MET A 1 -62.53 -23.09 -27.84
CA MET A 1 -62.70 -22.86 -26.39
C MET A 1 -61.61 -21.92 -25.93
N THR A 2 -62.00 -20.69 -25.65
CA THR A 2 -61.17 -19.53 -25.33
C THR A 2 -61.05 -19.42 -23.81
N MET A 3 -59.85 -19.44 -23.25
CA MET A 3 -59.60 -18.99 -21.87
C MET A 3 -58.62 -17.83 -21.88
N ARG A 4 -59.21 -16.63 -21.78
CA ARG A 4 -58.55 -15.37 -21.43
C ARG A 4 -58.25 -15.40 -19.94
N SER A 5 -56.99 -15.59 -19.57
CA SER A 5 -56.52 -15.36 -18.21
C SER A 5 -56.18 -13.87 -18.06
N MET A 6 -57.09 -13.13 -17.43
CA MET A 6 -56.90 -11.74 -17.00
C MET A 6 -55.88 -11.72 -15.85
N LEU A 7 -54.65 -11.29 -16.13
CA LEU A 7 -53.69 -10.93 -15.10
C LEU A 7 -54.05 -9.53 -14.59
N ARG A 8 -54.60 -9.46 -13.37
CA ARG A 8 -54.81 -8.19 -12.65
C ARG A 8 -53.46 -7.65 -12.22
N VAL A 9 -53.00 -6.60 -12.89
CA VAL A 9 -51.88 -5.76 -12.45
C VAL A 9 -52.36 -4.97 -11.23
N GLY A 10 -51.98 -5.44 -10.05
CA GLY A 10 -52.11 -4.68 -8.81
C GLY A 10 -51.04 -3.60 -8.79
N ILE A 11 -51.43 -2.37 -9.12
CA ILE A 11 -50.63 -1.17 -8.87
C ILE A 11 -50.63 -0.96 -7.35
N ILE A 12 -49.62 -1.49 -6.66
CA ILE A 12 -49.31 -1.09 -5.29
C ILE A 12 -48.65 0.27 -5.41
N GLY A 13 -49.44 1.33 -5.19
CA GLY A 13 -48.91 2.66 -4.97
C GLY A 13 -48.05 2.65 -3.71
N MET A 14 -46.73 2.56 -3.89
CA MET A 14 -45.77 2.98 -2.87
C MET A 14 -45.92 4.50 -2.75
N THR A 15 -46.72 4.92 -1.79
CA THR A 15 -46.66 6.24 -1.21
C THR A 15 -45.24 6.45 -0.69
N ALA A 16 -44.50 7.31 -1.37
CA ALA A 16 -43.25 7.86 -0.86
C ALA A 16 -43.55 8.58 0.45
N ALA A 17 -43.33 7.89 1.58
CA ALA A 17 -43.22 8.52 2.87
C ALA A 17 -41.96 9.37 2.82
N VAL A 18 -42.14 10.66 2.51
CA VAL A 18 -41.16 11.71 2.75
C VAL A 18 -40.92 11.70 4.26
N PHE A 19 -39.91 10.97 4.70
CA PHE A 19 -39.35 11.12 6.03
C PHE A 19 -38.71 12.52 6.07
N ALA A 20 -39.52 13.50 6.46
CA ALA A 20 -39.02 14.74 7.02
C ALA A 20 -38.30 14.37 8.31
N ALA A 21 -36.98 14.16 8.21
CA ALA A 21 -36.12 14.13 9.38
C ALA A 21 -36.37 15.42 10.17
N PRO A 22 -36.48 15.36 11.50
CA PRO A 22 -36.47 16.57 12.30
C PRO A 22 -35.17 17.29 11.98
N VAL A 23 -35.29 18.52 11.48
CA VAL A 23 -34.22 19.51 11.50
C VAL A 23 -33.79 19.61 12.96
N LEU A 24 -32.77 18.82 13.31
CA LEU A 24 -32.03 18.98 14.54
C LEU A 24 -31.59 20.43 14.56
N ALA A 25 -31.88 21.06 15.69
CA ALA A 25 -31.53 22.42 16.00
C ALA A 25 -30.16 22.74 15.40
N GLN A 26 -30.10 23.83 14.65
CA GLN A 26 -28.85 24.46 14.26
C GLN A 26 -28.09 24.75 15.56
N ASP A 27 -27.22 23.83 15.97
CA ASP A 27 -26.07 24.20 16.76
C ASP A 27 -25.38 25.28 15.96
N LYS A 28 -25.28 26.46 16.59
CA LYS A 28 -24.58 27.62 16.04
C LYS A 28 -23.32 27.12 15.34
N PRO A 29 -23.02 27.56 14.10
CA PRO A 29 -21.73 27.25 13.50
C PRO A 29 -20.68 27.61 14.54
N ALA A 30 -19.90 26.61 14.97
CA ALA A 30 -18.76 26.85 15.84
C ALA A 30 -17.96 27.96 15.15
N GLU A 31 -17.78 29.09 15.84
CA GLU A 31 -16.93 30.16 15.34
C GLU A 31 -15.62 29.50 14.90
N PRO A 32 -15.16 29.74 13.65
CA PRO A 32 -13.92 29.14 13.19
C PRO A 32 -12.85 29.48 14.23
N ALA A 33 -12.27 28.43 14.83
CA ALA A 33 -11.23 28.60 15.83
C ALA A 33 -10.20 29.56 15.23
N LYS A 34 -10.02 30.71 15.88
CA LYS A 34 -9.07 31.72 15.41
C LYS A 34 -7.74 31.00 15.17
N PRO A 35 -7.10 31.17 13.99
CA PRO A 35 -5.82 30.55 13.73
C PRO A 35 -4.92 30.86 14.92
N GLY A 36 -4.45 29.82 15.61
CA GLY A 36 -3.58 30.02 16.76
C GLY A 36 -2.39 30.90 16.36
N ALA A 37 -1.83 31.66 17.30
CA ALA A 37 -0.76 32.63 17.02
C ALA A 37 0.38 32.07 16.14
N ALA A 38 0.65 30.77 16.20
CA ALA A 38 1.61 30.08 15.34
C ALA A 38 1.23 30.03 13.83
N ALA A 39 -0.05 29.96 13.50
CA ALA A 39 -0.54 29.99 12.12
C ALA A 39 -0.52 31.42 11.55
N GLU A 40 -0.91 32.42 12.34
CA GLU A 40 -0.79 33.84 11.96
C GLU A 40 0.69 34.25 11.81
N GLU A 41 1.59 33.79 12.68
CA GLU A 41 3.01 34.08 12.55
C GLU A 41 3.62 33.44 11.30
N ARG A 42 3.20 32.22 10.93
CA ARG A 42 3.64 31.56 9.68
C ARG A 42 3.11 32.27 8.44
N ALA A 43 1.85 32.72 8.45
CA ALA A 43 1.27 33.52 7.38
C ALA A 43 1.97 34.88 7.25
N ALA A 44 2.26 35.54 8.36
CA ALA A 44 2.98 36.81 8.39
C ALA A 44 4.45 36.68 7.96
N ARG A 45 5.14 35.58 8.30
CA ARG A 45 6.50 35.29 7.81
C ARG A 45 6.54 35.00 6.31
N ARG A 46 5.51 34.34 5.76
CA ARG A 46 5.37 34.16 4.30
C ARG A 46 5.09 35.48 3.58
N ALA A 47 4.21 36.32 4.13
CA ALA A 47 3.88 37.62 3.56
C ALA A 47 5.07 38.59 3.57
N ARG A 48 5.99 38.45 4.54
CA ARG A 48 7.21 39.28 4.64
C ARG A 48 8.38 38.80 3.79
N GLY A 49 8.28 37.65 3.11
CA GLY A 49 9.40 37.12 2.31
C GLY A 49 10.60 36.66 3.15
N GLU A 50 10.49 36.59 4.48
CA GLU A 50 11.58 36.22 5.40
C GLU A 50 11.82 34.69 5.50
N GLY A 51 11.34 33.94 4.50
CA GLY A 51 11.61 32.52 4.34
C GLY A 51 12.98 32.32 3.70
N GLY A 52 14.03 32.29 4.52
CA GLY A 52 15.43 32.35 4.13
C GLY A 52 15.87 31.53 2.91
N GLU A 53 16.66 32.19 2.06
CA GLU A 53 17.41 31.69 0.90
C GLU A 53 18.47 30.62 1.23
N GLY A 54 18.55 30.14 2.48
CA GLY A 54 19.62 29.25 2.96
C GLY A 54 19.30 27.76 2.85
N GLY A 55 18.90 27.27 1.67
CA GLY A 55 18.42 25.89 1.57
C GLY A 55 18.32 25.25 0.19
N GLU A 56 19.01 25.79 -0.81
CA GLU A 56 19.04 25.28 -2.19
C GLU A 56 19.84 23.96 -2.35
N ARG A 57 19.80 23.08 -1.35
CA ARG A 57 20.26 21.69 -1.51
C ARG A 57 19.14 20.86 -2.12
N ARG A 58 19.10 20.88 -3.46
CA ARG A 58 18.64 19.78 -4.32
C ARG A 58 17.35 19.08 -3.89
N ARG A 59 16.27 19.83 -3.68
CA ARG A 59 14.93 19.29 -4.01
C ARG A 59 14.74 19.51 -5.50
N GLY A 60 15.26 18.59 -6.31
CA GLY A 60 15.02 18.59 -7.75
C GLY A 60 13.49 18.60 -8.00
N PRO A 61 12.97 19.53 -8.82
CA PRO A 61 11.53 19.73 -8.97
C PRO A 61 10.80 18.63 -9.75
N GLU A 62 11.49 17.60 -10.30
CA GLU A 62 10.88 16.71 -11.29
C GLU A 62 10.84 15.21 -10.91
N GLY A 63 11.44 14.78 -9.79
CA GLY A 63 11.62 13.35 -9.51
C GLY A 63 10.59 12.64 -8.63
N ARG A 64 9.55 13.32 -8.11
CA ARG A 64 8.68 12.79 -7.03
C ARG A 64 7.27 12.34 -7.42
N GLY A 65 6.87 12.56 -8.67
CA GLY A 65 5.55 12.18 -9.19
C GLY A 65 5.55 10.90 -10.02
N GLU A 66 6.56 10.72 -10.86
CA GLU A 66 6.56 9.67 -11.90
C GLU A 66 7.11 8.31 -11.42
N GLY A 67 7.77 8.28 -10.27
CA GLY A 67 8.31 7.07 -9.67
C GLY A 67 7.30 6.20 -8.91
N ARG A 68 6.02 6.60 -8.83
CA ARG A 68 4.95 5.61 -8.57
C ARG A 68 4.74 4.82 -9.85
N GLN A 69 5.79 4.08 -10.23
CA GLN A 69 5.72 3.01 -11.19
C GLN A 69 4.47 2.23 -10.84
N PHE A 70 3.60 2.14 -11.84
CA PHE A 70 2.34 1.43 -11.81
C PHE A 70 2.48 0.21 -10.89
N ALA A 71 1.63 0.07 -9.88
CA ALA A 71 1.73 -1.09 -8.97
C ALA A 71 1.64 -2.43 -9.75
N GLY A 72 1.11 -2.40 -10.98
CA GLY A 72 1.12 -3.51 -11.93
C GLY A 72 2.46 -3.79 -12.63
N ALA A 73 3.41 -2.86 -12.71
CA ALA A 73 4.64 -3.02 -13.50
C ALA A 73 5.47 -4.25 -13.06
N GLY A 74 5.61 -4.47 -11.75
CA GLY A 74 6.31 -5.65 -11.22
C GLY A 74 5.55 -6.97 -11.42
N MET A 75 4.22 -6.91 -11.52
CA MET A 75 3.40 -8.09 -11.88
C MET A 75 3.59 -8.44 -13.36
N ILE A 76 3.56 -7.43 -14.24
CA ILE A 76 3.73 -7.60 -15.70
C ILE A 76 5.12 -8.14 -16.02
N ALA A 77 6.18 -7.57 -15.44
CA ALA A 77 7.54 -8.06 -15.66
C ALA A 77 7.69 -9.55 -15.31
N ARG A 78 7.08 -9.99 -14.20
CA ARG A 78 7.07 -11.40 -13.82
C ARG A 78 6.30 -12.26 -14.82
N ILE A 79 5.10 -11.86 -15.22
CA ILE A 79 4.29 -12.60 -16.20
C ILE A 79 5.05 -12.70 -17.52
N ALA A 80 5.68 -11.60 -17.94
CA ALA A 80 6.48 -11.53 -19.15
C ALA A 80 7.67 -12.50 -19.13
N ASP A 81 8.40 -12.55 -18.02
CA ASP A 81 9.52 -13.48 -17.84
C ASP A 81 9.04 -14.93 -17.77
N GLU A 82 7.94 -15.18 -17.07
CA GLU A 82 7.42 -16.52 -16.87
C GLU A 82 6.79 -17.08 -18.16
N LEU A 83 6.14 -16.26 -18.98
CA LEU A 83 5.63 -16.63 -20.31
C LEU A 83 6.67 -16.52 -21.42
N GLN A 84 7.88 -16.06 -21.10
CA GLN A 84 8.95 -15.81 -22.09
C GLN A 84 8.46 -14.98 -23.27
N LEU A 85 7.73 -13.90 -22.97
CA LEU A 85 7.18 -13.01 -24.01
C LEU A 85 8.30 -12.35 -24.80
N SER A 86 8.09 -12.22 -26.12
CA SER A 86 8.95 -11.39 -26.97
C SER A 86 8.89 -9.93 -26.53
N GLU A 87 9.88 -9.11 -26.91
CA GLU A 87 9.88 -7.69 -26.54
C GLU A 87 8.64 -6.96 -27.07
N GLU A 88 8.20 -7.30 -28.29
CA GLU A 88 6.97 -6.74 -28.88
C GLU A 88 5.73 -7.13 -28.06
N GLN A 89 5.55 -8.41 -27.72
CA GLN A 89 4.45 -8.87 -26.85
C GLN A 89 4.50 -8.22 -25.46
N ARG A 90 5.71 -7.99 -24.91
CA ARG A 90 5.89 -7.29 -23.63
C ARG A 90 5.37 -5.85 -23.69
N GLN A 91 5.71 -5.12 -24.75
CA GLN A 91 5.26 -3.74 -24.93
C GLN A 91 3.75 -3.66 -25.15
N GLU A 92 3.18 -4.57 -25.95
CA GLU A 92 1.73 -4.66 -26.14
C GLU A 92 0.99 -5.00 -24.84
N MET A 93 1.48 -5.99 -24.08
CA MET A 93 0.93 -6.35 -22.78
C MET A 93 1.01 -5.18 -21.79
N LEU A 94 2.13 -4.44 -21.76
CA LEU A 94 2.28 -3.24 -20.95
C LEU A 94 1.23 -2.18 -21.29
N GLY A 95 0.97 -1.94 -22.59
CA GLY A 95 -0.06 -1.02 -23.06
C GLY A 95 -1.46 -1.44 -22.60
N VAL A 96 -1.84 -2.70 -22.84
CA VAL A 96 -3.14 -3.25 -22.44
C VAL A 96 -3.37 -3.11 -20.94
N VAL A 97 -2.36 -3.42 -20.13
CA VAL A 97 -2.46 -3.33 -18.67
C VAL A 97 -2.57 -1.86 -18.24
N ALA A 98 -1.76 -0.97 -18.81
CA ALA A 98 -1.81 0.46 -18.51
C ALA A 98 -3.20 1.06 -18.80
N ASP A 99 -3.78 0.76 -19.96
CA ASP A 99 -5.11 1.23 -20.35
C ASP A 99 -6.21 0.62 -19.47
N HIS A 100 -6.11 -0.67 -19.14
CA HIS A 100 -7.08 -1.32 -18.27
C HIS A 100 -7.11 -0.70 -16.87
N PHE A 101 -5.95 -0.49 -16.24
CA PHE A 101 -5.89 0.17 -14.92
C PHE A 101 -6.29 1.65 -14.99
N ARG A 102 -6.09 2.34 -16.12
CA ARG A 102 -6.66 3.67 -16.33
C ARG A 102 -8.19 3.62 -16.30
N ALA A 103 -8.78 2.67 -17.03
CA ALA A 103 -10.23 2.46 -17.06
C ALA A 103 -10.79 2.08 -15.67
N ILE A 104 -10.12 1.20 -14.92
CA ILE A 104 -10.50 0.89 -13.53
C ILE A 104 -10.52 2.17 -12.70
N ARG A 105 -9.48 2.99 -12.80
CA ARG A 105 -9.36 4.21 -12.01
C ARG A 105 -10.49 5.19 -12.33
N GLU A 106 -10.79 5.38 -13.62
CA GLU A 106 -11.90 6.22 -14.09
C GLU A 106 -13.25 5.67 -13.59
N GLN A 107 -13.44 4.36 -13.60
CA GLN A 107 -14.64 3.71 -13.08
C GLN A 107 -14.77 3.89 -11.56
N GLU A 108 -13.71 3.61 -10.79
CA GLU A 108 -13.68 3.83 -9.34
C GLU A 108 -14.01 5.30 -9.02
N ASP A 109 -13.43 6.23 -9.77
CA ASP A 109 -13.67 7.66 -9.66
C ASP A 109 -15.12 8.06 -9.98
N GLN A 110 -15.87 7.27 -10.73
CA GLN A 110 -17.28 7.52 -11.02
C GLN A 110 -18.22 6.96 -9.94
N THR A 111 -17.76 5.99 -9.13
CA THR A 111 -18.58 5.42 -8.04
C THR A 111 -18.79 6.40 -6.88
N GLU A 112 -19.91 6.28 -6.17
CA GLU A 112 -20.19 7.05 -4.95
C GLU A 112 -19.10 6.85 -3.89
N THR A 113 -18.66 5.59 -3.70
CA THR A 113 -17.56 5.22 -2.81
C THR A 113 -16.25 5.92 -3.20
N GLY A 114 -15.92 5.99 -4.49
CA GLY A 114 -14.72 6.67 -4.96
C GLY A 114 -14.78 8.19 -4.78
N GLN A 115 -15.95 8.79 -5.04
CA GLN A 115 -16.19 10.21 -4.77
C GLN A 115 -16.03 10.53 -3.28
N ALA A 116 -16.64 9.72 -2.40
CA ALA A 116 -16.51 9.87 -0.95
C ALA A 116 -15.05 9.73 -0.48
N ILE A 117 -14.30 8.76 -1.01
CA ILE A 117 -12.87 8.60 -0.70
C ILE A 117 -12.06 9.84 -1.12
N ARG A 118 -12.36 10.43 -2.27
CA ARG A 118 -11.65 11.64 -2.75
C ARG A 118 -11.94 12.84 -1.87
N ALA A 119 -13.21 13.09 -1.57
CA ALA A 119 -13.62 14.17 -0.66
C ALA A 119 -12.96 14.00 0.72
N LEU A 120 -12.95 12.78 1.26
CA LEU A 120 -12.33 12.50 2.56
C LEU A 120 -10.82 12.72 2.54
N ARG A 121 -10.12 12.33 1.45
CA ARG A 121 -8.69 12.61 1.27
C ARG A 121 -8.39 14.10 1.21
N GLU A 122 -9.28 14.89 0.61
CA GLU A 122 -9.17 16.34 0.56
C GLU A 122 -9.32 16.96 1.96
N GLN A 123 -10.35 16.58 2.70
CA GLN A 123 -10.55 16.99 4.09
C GLN A 123 -9.36 16.60 4.98
N MET A 124 -8.79 15.40 4.79
CA MET A 124 -7.60 14.98 5.53
C MET A 124 -6.38 15.84 5.19
N ARG A 125 -6.24 16.30 3.95
CA ARG A 125 -5.18 17.23 3.56
C ARG A 125 -5.37 18.58 4.22
N GLU A 126 -6.58 19.13 4.21
CA GLU A 126 -6.92 20.40 4.86
C GLU A 126 -6.68 20.35 6.38
N ALA A 127 -7.18 19.32 7.07
CA ALA A 127 -6.96 19.13 8.50
C ALA A 127 -5.46 19.01 8.84
N ARG A 128 -4.68 18.35 7.98
CA ARG A 128 -3.22 18.26 8.12
C ARG A 128 -2.54 19.61 7.95
N GLU A 129 -2.98 20.42 6.99
CA GLU A 129 -2.45 21.78 6.76
C GLU A 129 -2.80 22.73 7.91
N ALA A 130 -4.00 22.59 8.49
CA ALA A 130 -4.45 23.32 9.68
C ALA A 130 -3.79 22.82 10.98
N GLY A 131 -3.20 21.62 10.98
CA GLY A 131 -2.64 20.99 12.17
C GLY A 131 -3.68 20.38 13.11
N ASP A 132 -4.92 20.18 12.64
CA ASP A 132 -6.02 19.63 13.41
C ASP A 132 -5.90 18.10 13.52
N GLN A 133 -5.29 17.64 14.61
CA GLN A 133 -5.07 16.21 14.86
C GLN A 133 -6.36 15.47 15.23
N GLU A 134 -7.33 16.16 15.82
CA GLU A 134 -8.59 15.56 16.24
C GLU A 134 -9.45 15.25 15.02
N GLN A 135 -9.61 16.24 14.13
CA GLN A 135 -10.29 16.05 12.86
C GLN A 135 -9.61 14.96 12.00
N LEU A 136 -8.27 14.95 11.96
CA LEU A 136 -7.53 13.87 11.28
C LEU A 136 -7.83 12.48 11.84
N ALA A 137 -8.02 12.33 13.15
CA ALA A 137 -8.36 11.05 13.77
C ALA A 137 -9.76 10.59 13.34
N VAL A 138 -10.74 11.49 13.35
CA VAL A 138 -12.12 11.22 12.90
C VAL A 138 -12.13 10.80 11.43
N LEU A 139 -11.50 11.59 10.56
CA LEU A 139 -11.45 11.31 9.10
C LEU A 139 -10.76 9.96 8.80
N ARG A 140 -9.74 9.57 9.59
CA ARG A 140 -9.10 8.24 9.46
C ARG A 140 -10.05 7.11 9.82
N GLU A 141 -10.89 7.29 10.83
CA GLU A 141 -11.87 6.29 11.23
C GLU A 141 -12.97 6.14 10.16
N GLU A 142 -13.46 7.25 9.60
CA GLU A 142 -14.39 7.25 8.48
C GLU A 142 -13.80 6.54 7.26
N MET A 143 -12.54 6.84 6.93
CA MET A 143 -11.81 6.18 5.84
C MET A 143 -11.72 4.68 6.07
N ARG A 144 -11.48 4.26 7.32
CA ARG A 144 -11.45 2.84 7.69
C ARG A 144 -12.82 2.19 7.52
N LYS A 145 -13.89 2.82 8.00
CA LYS A 145 -15.28 2.31 7.88
C LYS A 145 -15.68 2.14 6.43
N LEU A 146 -15.41 3.16 5.60
CA LEU A 146 -15.75 3.14 4.18
C LEU A 146 -14.96 2.06 3.42
N ASN A 147 -13.67 1.87 3.77
CA ASN A 147 -12.89 0.77 3.20
C ASN A 147 -13.35 -0.62 3.68
N GLN A 148 -13.94 -0.75 4.87
CA GLN A 148 -14.45 -2.03 5.39
C GLN A 148 -15.82 -2.40 4.82
N GLY A 149 -16.73 -1.43 4.70
CA GLY A 149 -18.13 -1.66 4.28
C GLY A 149 -18.28 -2.17 2.85
N GLY A 150 -17.33 -1.87 1.97
CA GLY A 150 -17.36 -2.27 0.56
C GLY A 150 -16.45 -3.44 0.19
N MET A 151 -15.94 -4.22 1.17
CA MET A 151 -14.91 -5.23 0.87
C MET A 151 -15.39 -6.36 -0.05
N GLU A 152 -16.64 -6.81 0.10
CA GLU A 152 -17.21 -7.86 -0.75
C GLU A 152 -17.46 -7.36 -2.17
N GLU A 153 -18.10 -6.20 -2.31
CA GLU A 153 -18.33 -5.55 -3.61
C GLU A 153 -17.00 -5.25 -4.32
N ARG A 154 -16.01 -4.73 -3.60
CA ARG A 154 -14.68 -4.47 -4.14
C ARG A 154 -13.97 -5.74 -4.55
N ARG A 155 -14.16 -6.85 -3.82
CA ARG A 155 -13.62 -8.16 -4.21
C ARG A 155 -14.25 -8.65 -5.50
N ALA A 156 -15.57 -8.58 -5.62
CA ALA A 156 -16.29 -8.95 -6.84
C ALA A 156 -15.87 -8.06 -8.02
N GLN A 157 -15.77 -6.75 -7.81
CA GLN A 157 -15.30 -5.81 -8.82
C GLN A 157 -13.85 -6.09 -9.23
N MET A 158 -12.97 -6.42 -8.28
CA MET A 158 -11.59 -6.79 -8.57
C MET A 158 -11.52 -8.09 -9.38
N GLU A 159 -12.37 -9.09 -9.07
CA GLU A 159 -12.46 -10.33 -9.83
C GLU A 159 -12.93 -10.07 -11.27
N ALA A 160 -13.99 -9.30 -11.45
CA ALA A 160 -14.49 -8.90 -12.77
C ALA A 160 -13.44 -8.13 -13.58
N ASN A 161 -12.71 -7.21 -12.93
CA ASN A 161 -11.62 -6.47 -13.56
C ASN A 161 -10.48 -7.40 -13.99
N MET A 162 -10.09 -8.36 -13.14
CA MET A 162 -9.05 -9.34 -13.49
C MET A 162 -9.47 -10.26 -14.63
N GLU A 163 -10.73 -10.69 -14.66
CA GLU A 163 -11.28 -11.47 -15.77
C GLU A 163 -11.28 -10.65 -17.08
N ALA A 164 -11.71 -9.39 -17.03
CA ALA A 164 -11.65 -8.50 -18.17
C ALA A 164 -10.22 -8.27 -18.67
N LEU A 165 -9.26 -8.10 -17.76
CA LEU A 165 -7.83 -8.00 -18.11
C LEU A 165 -7.34 -9.28 -18.79
N ARG A 166 -7.70 -10.45 -18.23
CA ARG A 166 -7.35 -11.76 -18.81
C ARG A 166 -7.88 -11.89 -20.23
N GLY A 167 -9.13 -11.49 -20.47
CA GLY A 167 -9.74 -11.48 -21.80
C GLY A 167 -8.97 -10.62 -22.81
N LYS A 168 -8.36 -9.50 -22.37
CA LYS A 168 -7.54 -8.64 -23.24
C LYS A 168 -6.13 -9.18 -23.49
N ILE A 169 -5.54 -9.90 -22.53
CA ILE A 169 -4.17 -10.44 -22.66
C ILE A 169 -4.15 -11.72 -23.49
N MET A 170 -5.15 -12.60 -23.36
CA MET A 170 -5.18 -13.91 -24.03
C MET A 170 -4.90 -13.86 -25.55
N PRO A 171 -5.47 -12.91 -26.33
CA PRO A 171 -5.21 -12.83 -27.77
C PRO A 171 -3.77 -12.43 -28.15
N LEU A 172 -3.00 -11.85 -27.23
CA LEU A 172 -1.60 -11.46 -27.45
C LEU A 172 -0.64 -12.64 -27.31
N LEU A 173 -1.12 -13.75 -26.73
CA LEU A 173 -0.33 -14.92 -26.40
C LEU A 173 -0.51 -16.00 -27.47
N ASN A 174 0.55 -16.76 -27.76
CA ASN A 174 0.42 -17.98 -28.57
C ASN A 174 -0.23 -19.12 -27.76
N GLU A 175 -0.62 -20.23 -28.40
CA GLU A 175 -1.35 -21.33 -27.75
C GLU A 175 -0.63 -21.92 -26.52
N GLU A 176 0.70 -22.07 -26.59
CA GLU A 176 1.50 -22.58 -25.48
C GLU A 176 1.51 -21.60 -24.29
N GLN A 177 1.73 -20.31 -24.58
CA GLN A 177 1.69 -19.23 -23.60
C GLN A 177 0.30 -19.08 -22.99
N GLN A 178 -0.77 -19.24 -23.76
CA GLN A 178 -2.14 -19.22 -23.27
C GLN A 178 -2.39 -20.36 -22.28
N ALA A 179 -1.96 -21.58 -22.60
CA ALA A 179 -2.09 -22.72 -21.69
C ALA A 179 -1.30 -22.51 -20.39
N LYS A 180 -0.11 -21.90 -20.47
CA LYS A 180 0.70 -21.56 -19.30
C LYS A 180 0.05 -20.45 -18.47
N PHE A 181 -0.42 -19.39 -19.13
CA PHE A 181 -1.10 -18.27 -18.50
C PHE A 181 -2.42 -18.69 -17.84
N ALA A 182 -3.15 -19.64 -18.43
CA ALA A 182 -4.38 -20.17 -17.86
C ALA A 182 -4.16 -20.97 -16.56
N LYS A 183 -2.99 -21.60 -16.42
CA LYS A 183 -2.55 -22.28 -15.20
C LYS A 183 -1.92 -21.32 -14.19
N MET A 184 -1.45 -20.16 -14.64
CA MET A 184 -1.03 -19.10 -13.72
C MET A 184 -2.24 -18.58 -12.99
N GLU A 185 -2.34 -18.92 -11.73
CA GLU A 185 -3.26 -18.22 -10.85
C GLU A 185 -2.73 -16.80 -10.64
N LEU A 186 -3.38 -15.86 -11.33
CA LEU A 186 -3.25 -14.43 -11.07
C LEU A 186 -3.88 -14.02 -9.73
N ALA A 187 -4.17 -15.00 -8.86
CA ALA A 187 -4.68 -14.78 -7.53
C ALA A 187 -3.87 -13.65 -6.90
N PRO A 188 -4.52 -12.63 -6.31
CA PRO A 188 -3.84 -11.49 -5.72
C PRO A 188 -2.88 -12.02 -4.67
N ARG A 189 -1.62 -12.23 -5.06
CA ARG A 189 -0.58 -12.72 -4.17
C ARG A 189 -0.50 -11.64 -3.11
N GLY A 190 -0.91 -11.99 -1.89
CA GLY A 190 -1.15 -11.06 -0.78
C GLY A 190 -0.13 -9.94 -0.84
N GLY A 191 -0.62 -8.71 -0.97
CA GLY A 191 0.22 -7.54 -1.23
C GLY A 191 1.34 -7.38 -0.18
N PRO A 192 2.28 -6.45 -0.38
CA PRO A 192 3.27 -6.12 0.63
C PRO A 192 2.54 -5.61 1.91
N GLY A 193 2.24 -6.52 2.83
CA GLY A 193 1.37 -6.29 4.00
C GLY A 193 0.25 -7.33 4.19
N GLY A 194 0.04 -8.26 3.25
CA GLY A 194 -0.80 -9.43 3.46
C GLY A 194 -0.24 -10.33 4.57
N PRO A 195 -1.01 -11.33 5.06
CA PRO A 195 -0.70 -12.13 6.26
C PRO A 195 0.55 -13.03 6.18
N GLY A 196 1.50 -12.74 5.30
CA GLY A 196 2.89 -13.17 5.42
C GLY A 196 3.57 -12.44 6.57
N GLY A 197 3.24 -12.83 7.81
CA GLY A 197 3.92 -12.39 9.02
C GLY A 197 5.42 -12.70 8.98
N ALA A 198 6.14 -12.47 10.10
CA ALA A 198 7.57 -12.84 10.18
C ALA A 198 7.84 -14.34 9.92
N ALA A 199 6.79 -15.16 9.95
CA ALA A 199 6.78 -16.59 9.68
C ALA A 199 6.71 -16.95 8.19
N ASP A 200 6.68 -16.00 7.25
CA ASP A 200 6.71 -16.30 5.81
C ASP A 200 8.03 -17.01 5.42
N PRO A 201 8.00 -18.23 4.84
CA PRO A 201 9.20 -18.94 4.38
C PRO A 201 10.10 -18.11 3.46
N ARG A 202 9.55 -17.18 2.66
CA ARG A 202 10.36 -16.31 1.80
C ARG A 202 11.19 -15.33 2.62
N ARG A 203 10.61 -14.79 3.69
CA ARG A 203 11.30 -13.88 4.61
C ARG A 203 12.34 -14.63 5.43
N ILE A 204 12.02 -15.84 5.88
CA ILE A 204 12.96 -16.72 6.57
C ILE A 204 14.17 -17.01 5.67
N ARG A 205 13.94 -17.40 4.41
CA ARG A 205 15.01 -17.64 3.43
C ARG A 205 15.86 -16.40 3.16
N ALA A 206 15.23 -15.24 2.98
CA ALA A 206 15.94 -13.98 2.76
C ALA A 206 16.79 -13.58 3.97
N ALA A 207 16.28 -13.75 5.18
CA ALA A 207 17.03 -13.50 6.41
C ALA A 207 18.22 -14.46 6.53
N LEU A 208 18.02 -15.77 6.30
CA LEU A 208 19.07 -16.78 6.35
C LEU A 208 20.18 -16.58 5.30
N ALA A 209 19.88 -15.99 4.16
CA ALA A 209 20.88 -15.65 3.15
C ALA A 209 21.90 -14.60 3.64
N ASN A 210 21.55 -13.82 4.66
CA ASN A 210 22.44 -12.84 5.29
C ASN A 210 23.26 -13.43 6.46
N LEU A 211 23.12 -14.73 6.74
CA LEU A 211 23.85 -15.44 7.80
C LEU A 211 24.96 -16.31 7.22
N ASP A 212 26.10 -16.34 7.91
CA ASP A 212 27.23 -17.21 7.59
C ASP A 212 26.98 -18.60 8.15
N LEU A 213 26.15 -19.39 7.45
CA LEU A 213 25.81 -20.75 7.82
C LEU A 213 26.89 -21.75 7.35
N THR A 214 27.17 -22.77 8.17
CA THR A 214 28.03 -23.90 7.74
C THR A 214 27.36 -24.73 6.64
N ALA A 215 28.11 -25.59 5.97
CA ALA A 215 27.54 -26.47 4.93
C ALA A 215 26.45 -27.39 5.51
N GLU A 216 26.68 -27.95 6.70
CA GLU A 216 25.74 -28.82 7.40
C GLU A 216 24.47 -28.06 7.81
N GLN A 217 24.63 -26.85 8.36
CA GLN A 217 23.49 -26.00 8.72
C GLN A 217 22.66 -25.64 7.48
N LYS A 218 23.29 -25.32 6.35
CA LYS A 218 22.59 -25.00 5.10
C LYS A 218 21.75 -26.18 4.61
N ALA A 219 22.32 -27.38 4.59
CA ALA A 219 21.60 -28.59 4.18
C ALA A 219 20.39 -28.88 5.09
N ALA A 220 20.60 -28.83 6.41
CA ALA A 220 19.51 -29.06 7.38
C ALA A 220 18.40 -28.00 7.29
N VAL A 221 18.77 -26.73 7.10
CA VAL A 221 17.81 -25.66 6.85
C VAL A 221 17.05 -25.89 5.54
N GLU A 222 17.71 -26.30 4.46
CA GLU A 222 17.05 -26.58 3.19
C GLU A 222 16.00 -27.69 3.31
N ASP A 223 16.33 -28.76 4.03
CA ASP A 223 15.40 -29.86 4.31
C ASP A 223 14.18 -29.39 5.12
N LEU A 224 14.39 -28.58 6.16
CA LEU A 224 13.30 -27.96 6.93
C LEU A 224 12.41 -27.06 6.06
N MET A 225 13.03 -26.24 5.20
CA MET A 225 12.30 -25.34 4.29
C MET A 225 11.50 -26.11 3.24
N ARG A 226 11.99 -27.27 2.79
CA ARG A 226 11.27 -28.18 1.89
C ARG A 226 10.07 -28.80 2.60
N ALA A 227 10.28 -29.41 3.77
CA ALA A 227 9.20 -30.02 4.56
C ALA A 227 8.12 -28.99 4.96
N GLY A 228 8.52 -27.78 5.39
CA GLY A 228 7.58 -26.71 5.72
C GLY A 228 6.75 -26.26 4.51
N ARG A 229 7.33 -26.25 3.31
CA ARG A 229 6.59 -25.95 2.07
C ARG A 229 5.54 -27.01 1.77
N GLU A 230 5.91 -28.29 1.84
CA GLU A 230 4.97 -29.40 1.61
C GLU A 230 3.79 -29.34 2.60
N GLN A 231 4.05 -29.06 3.88
CA GLN A 231 3.01 -28.85 4.88
C GLN A 231 2.09 -27.67 4.54
N MET A 232 2.65 -26.56 4.07
CA MET A 232 1.83 -25.40 3.66
C MET A 232 1.03 -25.67 2.38
N GLU A 233 1.55 -26.48 1.45
CA GLU A 233 0.85 -26.87 0.23
C GLU A 233 -0.30 -27.83 0.52
N ALA A 234 -0.18 -28.67 1.54
CA ALA A 234 -1.24 -29.59 1.98
C ALA A 234 -2.42 -28.88 2.66
N LEU A 235 -2.24 -27.67 3.21
CA LEU A 235 -3.32 -26.90 3.83
C LEU A 235 -4.17 -26.15 2.78
N PRO A 236 -5.50 -26.01 3.01
CA PRO A 236 -6.33 -25.08 2.25
C PRO A 236 -5.71 -23.67 2.22
N ARG A 237 -5.98 -22.90 1.16
CA ARG A 237 -5.42 -21.55 1.02
C ARG A 237 -6.02 -20.57 2.02
N GLU A 238 -7.27 -20.82 2.37
CA GLU A 238 -8.08 -20.07 3.30
C GLU A 238 -7.61 -20.29 4.75
N ASP A 239 -6.86 -21.38 5.00
CA ASP A 239 -6.28 -21.67 6.32
C ASP A 239 -5.01 -20.84 6.57
N VAL A 240 -5.23 -19.54 6.72
CA VAL A 240 -4.18 -18.56 7.04
C VAL A 240 -3.53 -18.86 8.40
N ALA A 241 -4.31 -19.36 9.36
CA ALA A 241 -3.84 -19.67 10.71
C ALA A 241 -2.88 -20.87 10.71
N GLY A 242 -3.27 -22.00 10.11
CA GLY A 242 -2.42 -23.18 10.01
C GLY A 242 -1.12 -22.90 9.25
N ARG A 243 -1.18 -22.09 8.18
CA ARG A 243 0.02 -21.65 7.46
C ARG A 243 0.93 -20.78 8.32
N ALA A 244 0.38 -19.87 9.14
CA ALA A 244 1.15 -19.06 10.07
C ALA A 244 1.80 -19.90 11.18
N GLU A 245 1.11 -20.94 11.67
CA GLU A 245 1.65 -21.89 12.64
C GLU A 245 2.82 -22.69 12.06
N ILE A 246 2.71 -23.20 10.83
CA ILE A 246 3.82 -23.89 10.15
C ILE A 246 5.03 -22.96 10.04
N GLY A 247 4.81 -21.71 9.61
CA GLY A 247 5.90 -20.75 9.51
C GLY A 247 6.55 -20.44 10.88
N THR A 248 5.76 -20.38 11.95
CA THR A 248 6.27 -20.18 13.32
C THR A 248 7.11 -21.39 13.78
N ARG A 249 6.62 -22.60 13.53
CA ARG A 249 7.34 -23.86 13.80
C ARG A 249 8.65 -23.92 13.03
N LEU A 250 8.63 -23.54 11.75
CA LEU A 250 9.80 -23.50 10.89
C LEU A 250 10.87 -22.55 11.44
N VAL A 251 10.50 -21.35 11.92
CA VAL A 251 11.44 -20.43 12.59
C VAL A 251 12.04 -21.06 13.84
N ALA A 252 11.24 -21.75 14.66
CA ALA A 252 11.73 -22.41 15.87
C ALA A 252 12.74 -23.52 15.54
N GLN A 253 12.43 -24.41 14.60
CA GLN A 253 13.32 -25.48 14.17
C GLN A 253 14.62 -24.95 13.55
N VAL A 254 14.52 -23.89 12.74
CA VAL A 254 15.72 -23.23 12.20
C VAL A 254 16.57 -22.66 13.33
N ARG A 255 15.98 -22.03 14.35
CA ARG A 255 16.73 -21.49 15.51
C ARG A 255 17.52 -22.58 16.23
N GLU A 256 16.95 -23.77 16.39
CA GLU A 256 17.64 -24.89 17.05
C GLU A 256 18.95 -25.28 16.37
N LEU A 257 19.03 -25.15 15.03
CA LEU A 257 20.23 -25.42 14.23
C LEU A 257 21.30 -24.32 14.27
N LEU A 258 20.95 -23.12 14.73
CA LEU A 258 21.81 -21.95 14.72
C LEU A 258 22.55 -21.77 16.04
N THR A 259 23.74 -21.18 15.97
CA THR A 259 24.46 -20.66 17.14
C THR A 259 23.73 -19.46 17.75
N GLU A 260 24.04 -19.11 18.99
CA GLU A 260 23.41 -17.95 19.66
C GLU A 260 23.60 -16.63 18.89
N GLU A 261 24.79 -16.39 18.33
CA GLU A 261 25.05 -15.20 17.51
C GLU A 261 24.20 -15.18 16.22
N GLN A 262 24.11 -16.32 15.54
CA GLN A 262 23.27 -16.47 14.35
C GLN A 262 21.77 -16.32 14.69
N ARG A 263 21.30 -16.84 15.83
CA ARG A 263 19.92 -16.68 16.30
C ARG A 263 19.56 -15.21 16.49
N ALA A 264 20.44 -14.43 17.13
CA ALA A 264 20.25 -13.00 17.32
C ALA A 264 20.19 -12.25 15.98
N LYS A 265 21.07 -12.58 15.03
CA LYS A 265 21.09 -11.98 13.68
C LYS A 265 19.83 -12.35 12.89
N LEU A 266 19.37 -13.60 12.95
CA LEU A 266 18.12 -14.02 12.33
C LEU A 266 16.93 -13.22 12.87
N GLU A 267 16.86 -13.04 14.20
CA GLU A 267 15.79 -12.26 14.83
C GLU A 267 15.85 -10.78 14.42
N GLN A 268 17.04 -10.19 14.34
CA GLN A 268 17.24 -8.83 13.85
C GLN A 268 16.72 -8.69 12.41
N GLU A 269 17.08 -9.60 11.51
CA GLU A 269 16.67 -9.56 10.09
C GLU A 269 15.15 -9.76 9.92
N LEU A 270 14.55 -10.70 10.67
CA LEU A 270 13.10 -10.89 10.66
C LEU A 270 12.34 -9.65 11.17
N ASN A 271 12.87 -9.01 12.22
CA ASN A 271 12.32 -7.78 12.79
C ASN A 271 12.55 -6.54 11.90
N ARG A 272 13.66 -6.49 11.16
CA ARG A 272 13.95 -5.41 10.22
C ARG A 272 12.86 -5.28 9.16
N GLY A 273 12.45 -6.38 8.55
CA GLY A 273 11.35 -6.36 7.58
C GLY A 273 9.99 -5.97 8.19
N ARG A 274 9.77 -6.16 9.51
CA ARG A 274 8.56 -5.67 10.19
C ARG A 274 8.62 -4.15 10.36
N ARG A 275 9.78 -3.60 10.73
CA ARG A 275 9.98 -2.15 10.85
C ARG A 275 9.85 -1.46 9.52
N ASP A 276 10.51 -1.96 8.48
CA ASP A 276 10.42 -1.40 7.14
C ASP A 276 8.99 -1.44 6.59
N GLY A 277 8.23 -2.51 6.88
CA GLY A 277 6.83 -2.61 6.51
C GLY A 277 5.94 -1.63 7.29
N ALA A 278 6.14 -1.51 8.61
CA ALA A 278 5.40 -0.58 9.44
C ALA A 278 5.73 0.88 9.12
N GLU A 279 6.99 1.18 8.81
CA GLU A 279 7.47 2.51 8.49
C GLU A 279 7.05 2.93 7.08
N ARG A 280 7.07 2.03 6.09
CA ARG A 280 6.48 2.31 4.76
C ARG A 280 4.96 2.43 4.82
N GLY A 281 4.29 1.70 5.72
CA GLY A 281 2.85 1.84 5.98
C GLY A 281 2.47 3.13 6.71
N ARG A 282 3.37 3.69 7.52
CA ARG A 282 3.14 4.95 8.28
C ARG A 282 3.76 6.20 7.61
N GLY A 283 4.64 6.02 6.62
CA GLY A 283 5.59 7.04 6.18
C GLY A 283 5.25 7.85 4.93
N ARG A 284 4.00 7.88 4.45
CA ARG A 284 3.60 8.89 3.43
C ARG A 284 2.52 9.85 3.88
N ASP A 285 1.89 9.64 5.04
CA ASP A 285 0.68 10.38 5.42
C ASP A 285 0.62 10.96 6.85
N GLY A 286 1.74 11.10 7.59
CA GLY A 286 1.62 11.91 8.81
C GLY A 286 2.70 11.84 9.87
N ALA A 287 3.95 12.10 9.53
CA ALA A 287 4.85 12.70 10.53
C ALA A 287 5.06 14.17 10.11
N PRO A 288 4.63 15.16 10.91
CA PRO A 288 5.16 16.51 10.76
C PRO A 288 6.66 16.39 10.93
N ARG A 289 7.40 16.87 9.93
CA ARG A 289 8.84 17.06 10.05
C ARG A 289 9.01 18.22 11.02
N ASP A 290 8.92 17.93 12.31
CA ASP A 290 9.15 18.92 13.36
C ASP A 290 10.52 19.51 13.11
N GLY A 291 10.51 20.82 12.87
CA GLY A 291 11.65 21.63 12.52
C GLY A 291 12.67 21.72 13.65
N GLN A 292 13.32 20.62 14.01
CA GLN A 292 14.67 20.69 14.54
C GLN A 292 15.60 20.99 13.36
N GLY A 293 15.59 22.27 12.98
CA GLY A 293 16.74 22.89 12.36
C GLY A 293 17.91 22.62 13.28
N GLY A 294 18.73 21.65 12.90
CA GLY A 294 20.04 21.46 13.50
C GLY A 294 20.74 22.80 13.41
N GLU A 295 20.98 23.39 14.57
CA GLU A 295 21.99 24.41 14.77
C GLU A 295 23.26 23.86 14.14
N ARG A 296 23.54 24.32 12.92
CA ARG A 296 24.86 24.24 12.33
C ARG A 296 25.74 25.06 13.24
N ARG A 297 26.38 24.38 14.19
CA ARG A 297 27.51 24.91 14.94
C ARG A 297 28.43 25.57 13.91
N GLY A 298 28.55 26.88 14.06
CA GLY A 298 29.40 27.71 13.26
C GLY A 298 30.80 27.11 13.21
N ARG A 299 31.21 26.72 12.00
CA ARG A 299 32.61 26.57 11.65
C ARG A 299 33.13 27.99 11.36
N GLY A 300 33.21 28.80 12.41
CA GLY A 300 33.89 30.09 12.40
C GLY A 300 35.27 29.92 13.04
N GLY A 301 36.30 30.49 12.39
CA GLY A 301 37.66 30.52 12.92
C GLY A 301 38.67 29.75 12.08
N ARG A 302 38.87 30.16 10.82
CA ARG A 302 40.17 29.96 10.17
C ARG A 302 41.05 31.09 10.68
N GLU A 303 41.87 30.75 11.66
CA GLU A 303 42.93 31.58 12.23
C GLU A 303 43.87 31.99 11.08
N GLU A 304 43.86 33.28 10.73
CA GLU A 304 44.89 33.87 9.88
C GLU A 304 46.18 33.96 10.69
N ALA A 305 47.21 33.24 10.25
CA ALA A 305 48.55 33.34 10.82
C ALA A 305 49.15 34.73 10.52
N PRO A 306 49.83 35.37 11.49
CA PRO A 306 50.54 36.61 11.27
C PRO A 306 51.72 36.39 10.31
N LYS A 307 51.86 37.29 9.33
CA LYS A 307 53.07 37.44 8.52
C LYS A 307 54.08 38.28 9.29
N ASP A 308 55.25 37.72 9.58
CA ASP A 308 56.41 38.46 10.09
C ASP A 308 56.90 39.48 9.04
N PRO A 309 57.23 40.73 9.43
CA PRO A 309 58.16 41.55 8.69
C PRO A 309 59.60 41.36 9.20
N ALA A 310 60.54 41.44 8.26
CA ALA A 310 61.99 41.41 8.46
C ALA A 310 62.53 42.61 9.26
#